data_AF-A0AAU7EJ61-F1
#
_entry.id   AF-A0AAU7EJ61-F1
#
_cell.length_a   1.000
_cell.length_b   1.000
_cell.length_c   1.000
_cell.angle_alpha   90.00
_cell.angle_beta   90.00
_cell.angle_gamma   90.00
#
_symmetry.space_group_name_H-M   'P 1'
#
loop_
_entity.id
_entity.type
_entity.pdbx_description
1 polymer ?
#
loop_
_entity_poly.entity_id
_entity_poly.type
_entity_poly.pdbx_seq_one_letter_code
_entity_poly.pdbx_strand_id
1 'polypeptide(L)'
;MESNGNIKIRSTPKLSTLNGHRATFSNGQTSYYAVTQRNIYGTDNPQTSEITNYEPIDAELGLTIKPMVSGDGQVTLDIFVIQSSFGLRIAEDAPPDLSSREFSSIIRVHDQDIVVLGGLEEQVKNDSGTGVPFLARIPVIKWLFSSRKREDSKSKLTVLIKPTVIY
;
A
#
# COMPACT_ATOMS: atom_id res chain seq x y z
N MET A 1 -27.57 -5.56 -5.50
CA MET A 1 -26.72 -4.42 -5.91
C MET A 1 -25.53 -5.02 -6.64
N GLU A 2 -25.46 -4.84 -7.94
CA GLU A 2 -24.34 -5.30 -8.76
C GLU A 2 -23.25 -4.23 -8.72
N SER A 3 -22.05 -4.60 -8.27
CA SER A 3 -20.89 -3.70 -8.28
C SER A 3 -20.21 -3.81 -9.64
N ASN A 4 -20.42 -2.81 -10.49
CA ASN A 4 -19.59 -2.63 -11.68
C ASN A 4 -18.18 -2.24 -11.24
N GLY A 5 -17.20 -3.10 -11.54
CA GLY A 5 -15.81 -2.89 -11.15
C GLY A 5 -15.19 -1.71 -11.90
N ASN A 6 -15.08 -0.55 -11.26
CA ASN A 6 -14.24 0.55 -11.73
C ASN A 6 -12.77 0.17 -11.59
N ILE A 7 -12.04 0.06 -12.71
CA ILE A 7 -10.58 -0.04 -12.69
C ILE A 7 -10.02 1.33 -12.26
N LYS A 8 -9.60 1.43 -11.00
CA LYS A 8 -8.99 2.66 -10.47
C LYS A 8 -7.48 2.62 -10.69
N ILE A 9 -7.01 3.31 -11.72
CA ILE A 9 -5.57 3.52 -11.96
C ILE A 9 -5.05 4.46 -10.86
N ARG A 10 -4.16 3.98 -9.99
CA ARG A 10 -3.64 4.78 -8.88
C ARG A 10 -2.53 5.75 -9.31
N SER A 11 -1.60 5.34 -10.18
CA SER A 11 -0.47 6.19 -10.60
C SER A 11 0.26 5.60 -11.82
N THR A 12 0.85 6.46 -12.66
CA THR A 12 1.67 6.08 -13.84
C THR A 12 2.98 6.89 -13.85
N PRO A 13 3.96 6.56 -13.01
CA PRO A 13 5.24 7.28 -12.99
C PRO A 13 5.98 7.09 -14.31
N LYS A 14 6.68 8.14 -14.77
CA LYS A 14 7.53 8.12 -15.97
C LYS A 14 8.92 8.63 -15.59
N LEU A 15 9.95 7.87 -15.93
CA LEU A 15 11.35 8.22 -15.70
C LEU A 15 12.11 8.06 -17.01
N SER A 16 13.12 8.91 -17.20
CA SER A 16 14.13 8.78 -18.23
C SER A 16 15.51 8.77 -17.58
N THR A 17 16.44 8.02 -18.17
CA THR A 17 17.83 7.93 -17.70
C THR A 17 18.73 7.48 -18.83
N LEU A 18 20.03 7.68 -18.67
CA LEU A 18 21.04 7.19 -19.60
C LEU A 18 21.18 5.66 -19.50
N ASN A 19 21.65 5.05 -20.58
CA ASN A 19 22.03 3.64 -20.60
C ASN A 19 23.04 3.34 -19.48
N GLY A 20 22.81 2.30 -18.69
CA GLY A 20 23.64 1.89 -17.56
C GLY A 20 23.50 2.73 -16.29
N HIS A 21 22.71 3.81 -16.30
CA HIS A 21 22.58 4.74 -15.17
C HIS A 21 21.27 4.54 -14.40
N ARG A 22 21.38 4.53 -13.08
CA ARG A 22 20.22 4.43 -12.20
C ARG A 22 19.46 5.75 -12.19
N ALA A 23 18.13 5.68 -12.27
CA ALA A 23 17.24 6.79 -11.95
C ALA A 23 16.22 6.37 -10.90
N THR A 24 15.85 7.33 -10.07
CA THR A 24 14.94 7.15 -8.94
C THR A 24 13.88 8.23 -8.96
N PHE A 25 12.65 7.85 -8.65
CA PHE A 25 11.51 8.72 -8.44
C PHE A 25 10.89 8.34 -7.10
N SER A 26 10.55 9.33 -6.29
CA SER A 26 9.74 9.16 -5.10
C SER A 26 8.68 10.25 -5.05
N ASN A 27 7.46 9.86 -4.71
CA ASN A 27 6.38 10.77 -4.41
C ASN A 27 5.68 10.24 -3.17
N GLY A 28 5.73 10.98 -2.09
CA GLY A 28 5.20 10.53 -0.82
C GLY A 28 4.75 11.66 0.08
N GLN A 29 4.27 11.25 1.24
CA GLN A 29 3.88 12.10 2.33
C GLN A 29 4.57 11.61 3.60
N THR A 30 5.08 12.55 4.38
CA THR A 30 5.58 12.31 5.73
C THR A 30 4.46 12.61 6.73
N SER A 31 4.27 11.72 7.70
CA SER A 31 3.45 11.95 8.88
C SER A 31 4.34 11.94 10.12
N TYR A 32 3.90 12.57 11.21
CA TYR A 32 4.64 12.57 12.47
C TYR A 32 3.82 11.91 13.57
N TYR A 33 4.48 11.24 14.50
CA TYR A 33 3.87 10.69 15.71
C TYR A 33 4.71 11.05 16.93
N ALA A 34 4.05 11.12 18.08
CA ALA A 34 4.70 11.55 19.31
C ALA A 34 5.30 10.35 20.04
N VAL A 35 6.56 10.48 20.45
CA VAL A 35 7.27 9.55 21.33
C VAL A 35 7.51 10.26 22.64
N THR A 36 6.72 9.88 23.65
CA THR A 36 6.80 10.46 24.99
C THR A 36 7.60 9.55 25.91
N GLN A 37 8.74 10.03 26.38
CA GLN A 37 9.55 9.37 27.40
C GLN A 37 9.23 9.96 28.76
N ARG A 38 8.83 9.10 29.70
CA ARG A 38 8.55 9.46 31.08
C ARG A 38 9.63 8.92 32.00
N ASN A 39 10.37 9.82 32.64
CA ASN A 39 11.37 9.49 33.64
C ASN A 39 10.86 9.88 35.02
N ILE A 40 11.05 8.99 36.00
CA ILE A 40 10.70 9.24 37.41
C ILE A 40 11.99 9.24 38.21
N TYR A 41 12.24 10.31 38.96
CA TYR A 41 13.44 10.51 39.76
C TYR A 41 13.11 10.62 41.26
N GLY A 42 13.94 10.00 42.10
CA GLY A 42 13.81 10.03 43.57
C GLY A 42 12.91 8.94 44.15
N THR A 43 13.28 8.38 45.31
CA THR A 43 12.59 7.25 45.96
C THR A 43 11.51 7.69 46.96
N ASP A 44 11.76 8.77 47.72
CA ASP A 44 10.85 9.23 48.79
C ASP A 44 9.92 10.38 48.37
N ASN A 45 10.18 11.05 47.24
CA ASN A 45 9.29 12.08 46.67
C ASN A 45 9.44 12.11 45.13
N PRO A 46 8.83 11.14 44.41
CA PRO A 46 9.08 10.94 42.99
C PRO A 46 8.71 12.17 42.16
N GLN A 47 9.67 12.70 41.41
CA GLN A 47 9.46 13.76 40.42
C GLN A 47 9.33 13.13 39.03
N THR A 48 8.29 13.52 38.30
CA THR A 48 8.08 13.06 36.92
C THR A 48 8.57 14.11 35.95
N SER A 49 9.44 13.71 35.03
CA SER A 49 9.84 14.49 33.86
C SER A 49 9.35 13.78 32.61
N GLU A 50 8.71 14.53 31.72
CA GLU A 50 8.15 14.03 30.48
C GLU A 50 8.75 14.80 29.30
N ILE A 51 9.34 14.07 28.36
CA ILE A 51 9.92 14.64 27.13
C ILE A 51 9.18 14.01 25.96
N THR A 52 8.53 14.85 25.15
CA THR A 52 7.84 14.41 23.92
C THR A 52 8.65 14.83 22.71
N ASN A 53 9.04 13.85 21.90
CA ASN A 53 9.68 14.05 20.60
C ASN A 53 8.72 13.65 19.48
N TYR A 54 8.85 14.26 18.31
CA TYR A 54 8.07 13.88 17.14
C TYR A 54 8.96 13.13 16.15
N GLU A 55 8.59 11.90 15.82
CA GLU A 55 9.31 11.06 14.86
C GLU A 55 8.57 11.04 13.51
N PRO A 56 9.28 11.18 12.37
CA PRO A 56 8.69 11.09 11.05
C PRO A 56 8.46 9.63 10.63
N ILE A 57 7.40 9.40 9.86
CA ILE A 57 7.12 8.17 9.14
C ILE A 57 6.68 8.53 7.73
N ASP A 58 7.17 7.81 6.72
CA ASP A 58 6.92 8.10 5.31
C ASP A 58 6.02 7.05 4.65
N ALA A 59 5.12 7.53 3.80
CA ALA A 59 4.39 6.70 2.83
C ALA A 59 4.61 7.27 1.43
N GLU A 60 5.08 6.45 0.50
CA GLU A 60 5.50 6.89 -0.83
C GLU A 60 5.21 5.88 -1.94
N LEU A 61 5.06 6.39 -3.15
CA LEU A 61 5.27 5.66 -4.39
C LEU A 61 6.71 5.93 -4.86
N GLY A 62 7.56 4.92 -4.74
CA GLY A 62 8.94 4.93 -5.22
C GLY A 62 9.12 4.04 -6.45
N LEU A 63 9.87 4.53 -7.44
CA LEU A 63 10.29 3.78 -8.62
C LEU A 63 11.79 4.01 -8.86
N THR A 64 12.56 2.93 -8.84
CA THR A 64 13.98 2.92 -9.19
C THR A 64 14.17 2.03 -10.42
N ILE A 65 14.89 2.54 -11.41
CA ILE A 65 15.21 1.80 -12.64
C ILE A 65 16.70 1.91 -12.98
N LYS A 66 17.25 0.87 -13.59
CA LYS A 66 18.55 0.90 -14.26
C LYS A 66 18.45 0.14 -15.59
N PRO A 67 18.38 0.85 -16.73
CA PRO A 67 18.33 0.21 -18.05
C PRO A 67 19.73 -0.18 -18.54
N MET A 68 19.77 -1.25 -19.33
CA MET A 68 20.89 -1.65 -20.17
C MET A 68 20.38 -2.01 -21.56
N VAL A 69 20.68 -1.17 -22.55
CA VAL A 69 20.30 -1.40 -23.95
C VAL A 69 21.37 -2.25 -24.62
N SER A 70 20.94 -3.36 -25.23
CA SER A 70 21.77 -4.28 -26.01
C SER A 70 21.77 -3.90 -27.50
N GLY A 71 22.79 -4.35 -28.25
CA GLY A 71 22.93 -4.04 -29.68
C GLY A 71 21.84 -4.61 -30.59
N ASP A 72 21.06 -5.58 -30.08
CA ASP A 72 19.87 -6.16 -30.71
C ASP A 72 18.58 -5.35 -30.45
N GLY A 73 18.68 -4.19 -29.79
CA GLY A 73 17.53 -3.34 -29.46
C GLY A 73 16.72 -3.81 -28.24
N GLN A 74 17.20 -4.83 -27.51
CA GLN A 74 16.56 -5.26 -26.28
C GLN A 74 17.03 -4.41 -25.08
N VAL A 75 16.10 -4.12 -24.18
CA VAL A 75 16.33 -3.38 -22.96
C VAL A 75 16.26 -4.36 -21.78
N THR A 76 17.37 -4.50 -21.07
CA THR A 76 17.38 -5.13 -19.75
C THR A 76 17.11 -4.06 -18.71
N LEU A 77 16.09 -4.22 -17.88
CA LEU A 77 15.71 -3.27 -16.83
C LEU A 77 15.82 -3.96 -15.47
N ASP A 78 16.66 -3.42 -14.59
CA ASP A 78 16.60 -3.67 -13.16
C ASP A 78 15.64 -2.66 -12.53
N ILE A 79 14.56 -3.16 -11.91
CA ILE A 79 13.40 -2.38 -11.48
C ILE A 79 13.11 -2.68 -10.02
N PHE A 80 12.92 -1.61 -9.24
CA PHE A 80 12.40 -1.66 -7.89
C PHE A 80 11.24 -0.66 -7.76
N VAL A 81 10.09 -1.15 -7.32
CA VAL A 81 8.88 -0.35 -7.09
C VAL A 81 8.46 -0.55 -5.64
N ILE A 82 8.21 0.55 -4.94
CA ILE A 82 7.58 0.56 -3.62
C ILE A 82 6.32 1.41 -3.69
N GLN A 83 5.24 0.92 -3.09
CA GLN A 83 4.02 1.68 -2.90
C GLN A 83 3.56 1.51 -1.46
N SER A 84 3.61 2.59 -0.70
CA SER A 84 3.07 2.64 0.65
C SER A 84 1.97 3.69 0.81
N SER A 85 1.09 3.46 1.78
CA SER A 85 0.02 4.38 2.14
C SER A 85 -0.29 4.31 3.62
N PHE A 86 -0.56 5.45 4.22
CA PHE A 86 -1.07 5.53 5.58
C PHE A 86 -2.50 4.98 5.68
N GLY A 87 -2.73 4.23 6.74
CA GLY A 87 -4.02 3.77 7.22
C GLY A 87 -4.52 4.63 8.39
N LEU A 88 -5.37 4.03 9.22
CA LEU A 88 -5.89 4.69 10.41
C LEU A 88 -4.82 4.77 11.49
N ARG A 89 -4.97 5.74 12.40
CA ARG A 89 -4.23 5.76 13.66
C ARG A 89 -5.06 5.07 14.73
N ILE A 90 -4.41 4.30 15.59
CA ILE A 90 -5.06 3.70 16.77
C ILE A 90 -5.36 4.74 17.87
N ALA A 91 -4.64 5.86 17.87
CA ALA A 91 -4.83 7.03 18.75
C ALA A 91 -4.24 8.29 18.08
N GLU A 92 -4.57 9.49 18.56
CA GLU A 92 -4.10 10.76 17.99
C GLU A 92 -2.57 10.83 17.86
N ASP A 93 -1.87 10.44 18.93
CA ASP A 93 -0.41 10.47 19.02
C ASP A 93 0.29 9.22 18.45
N ALA A 94 -0.47 8.17 18.12
CA ALA A 94 0.09 6.91 17.65
C ALA A 94 0.52 7.00 16.16
N PRO A 95 1.54 6.24 15.74
CA PRO A 95 1.86 6.14 14.32
C PRO A 95 0.66 5.63 13.52
N PRO A 96 0.43 6.15 12.31
CA PRO A 96 -0.56 5.59 11.41
C PRO A 96 -0.15 4.18 10.99
N ASP A 97 -1.13 3.31 10.78
CA ASP A 97 -0.90 2.02 10.14
C ASP A 97 -0.21 2.26 8.77
N LEU A 98 0.76 1.42 8.41
CA LEU A 98 1.47 1.52 7.14
C LEU A 98 1.25 0.26 6.32
N SER A 99 0.60 0.39 5.17
CA SER A 99 0.53 -0.67 4.18
C SER A 99 1.60 -0.41 3.13
N SER A 100 2.59 -1.32 2.98
CA SER A 100 3.62 -1.25 1.94
C SER A 100 3.49 -2.45 0.99
N ARG A 101 3.77 -2.19 -0.30
CA ARG A 101 3.85 -3.20 -1.36
C ARG A 101 5.13 -2.93 -2.13
N GLU A 102 5.99 -3.94 -2.20
CA GLU A 102 7.29 -3.84 -2.85
C GLU A 102 7.41 -4.88 -3.96
N PHE A 103 8.05 -4.48 -5.06
CA PHE A 103 8.31 -5.34 -6.20
C PHE A 103 9.73 -5.09 -6.70
N SER A 104 10.52 -6.15 -6.85
CA SER A 104 11.85 -6.10 -7.45
C SER A 104 11.98 -7.17 -8.52
N SER A 105 12.47 -6.80 -9.69
CA SER A 105 12.74 -7.75 -10.76
C SER A 105 13.74 -7.21 -11.77
N ILE A 106 14.42 -8.13 -12.45
CA ILE A 106 15.25 -7.83 -13.61
C ILE A 106 14.57 -8.48 -14.82
N ILE A 107 14.14 -7.67 -15.78
CA ILE A 107 13.47 -8.13 -16.99
C ILE A 107 14.27 -7.77 -18.23
N ARG A 108 14.09 -8.55 -19.31
CA ARG A 108 14.59 -8.21 -20.64
C ARG A 108 13.43 -8.21 -21.62
N VAL A 109 13.28 -7.12 -22.35
CA VAL A 109 12.11 -6.83 -23.18
C VAL A 109 12.54 -5.98 -24.39
N HIS A 110 11.83 -6.06 -25.52
CA HIS A 110 12.12 -5.20 -26.66
C HIS A 110 11.70 -3.74 -26.39
N ASP A 111 12.26 -2.81 -27.14
CA ASP A 111 11.77 -1.43 -27.14
C ASP A 111 10.25 -1.38 -27.45
N GLN A 112 9.52 -0.49 -26.78
CA GLN A 112 8.06 -0.30 -26.86
C GLN A 112 7.16 -1.45 -26.39
N ASP A 113 7.69 -2.64 -26.11
CA ASP A 113 6.89 -3.77 -25.63
C ASP A 113 6.44 -3.57 -24.18
N ILE A 114 5.23 -4.02 -23.84
CA ILE A 114 4.69 -3.94 -22.49
C ILE A 114 4.85 -5.30 -21.81
N VAL A 115 5.45 -5.31 -20.62
CA VAL A 115 5.57 -6.51 -19.79
C VAL A 115 4.83 -6.32 -18.47
N VAL A 116 4.13 -7.37 -18.06
CA VAL A 116 3.55 -7.49 -16.72
C VAL A 116 4.64 -8.02 -15.79
N LEU A 117 5.05 -7.19 -14.84
CA LEU A 117 6.04 -7.54 -13.83
C LEU A 117 5.46 -8.49 -12.78
N GLY A 118 4.19 -8.29 -12.42
CA GLY A 118 3.50 -9.11 -11.45
C GLY A 118 2.19 -8.47 -10.99
N GLY A 119 1.54 -9.12 -10.03
CA GLY A 119 0.35 -8.59 -9.40
C GLY A 119 -0.05 -9.33 -8.12
N LEU A 120 -0.85 -8.66 -7.30
CA LEU A 120 -1.43 -9.20 -6.07
C LEU A 120 -2.95 -9.03 -6.16
N GLU A 121 -3.69 -10.13 -6.03
CA GLU A 121 -5.15 -10.14 -5.95
C GLU A 121 -5.55 -10.50 -4.52
N GLU A 122 -6.22 -9.58 -3.85
CA GLU A 122 -6.71 -9.73 -2.49
C GLU A 122 -8.24 -9.72 -2.51
N GLN A 123 -8.85 -10.72 -1.89
CA GLN A 123 -10.29 -10.82 -1.76
C GLN A 123 -10.67 -10.99 -0.29
N VAL A 124 -11.39 -10.02 0.25
CA VAL A 124 -11.93 -10.06 1.61
C VAL A 124 -13.43 -10.29 1.52
N LYS A 125 -13.91 -11.36 2.15
CA LYS A 125 -15.34 -11.65 2.31
C LYS A 125 -15.70 -11.59 3.79
N ASN A 126 -16.52 -10.62 4.16
CA ASN A 126 -17.05 -10.47 5.51
C ASN A 126 -18.56 -10.71 5.51
N ASP A 127 -18.98 -11.87 6.01
CA ASP A 127 -20.38 -12.19 6.28
C ASP A 127 -20.65 -12.02 7.78
N SER A 128 -21.37 -10.95 8.14
CA SER A 128 -21.80 -10.69 9.51
C SER A 128 -23.32 -10.71 9.60
N GLY A 129 -23.85 -11.22 10.71
CA GLY A 129 -25.29 -11.29 10.93
C GLY A 129 -25.63 -11.05 12.38
N THR A 130 -26.66 -10.23 12.61
CA THR A 130 -27.18 -9.92 13.95
C THR A 130 -28.66 -10.30 13.97
N GLY A 131 -29.14 -10.91 15.04
CA GLY A 131 -30.55 -11.29 15.14
C GLY A 131 -30.97 -11.60 16.56
N VAL A 132 -32.27 -11.47 16.83
CA VAL A 132 -32.83 -11.75 18.16
C VAL A 132 -32.79 -13.26 18.42
N PRO A 133 -32.29 -13.72 19.58
CA PRO A 133 -32.32 -15.14 19.96
C PRO A 133 -33.75 -15.70 19.85
N PHE A 134 -33.89 -16.98 19.46
CA PHE A 134 -35.15 -17.66 19.10
C PHE A 134 -35.85 -17.17 17.82
N LEU A 135 -36.14 -15.88 17.67
CA LEU A 135 -36.93 -15.35 16.53
C LEU A 135 -36.16 -15.42 15.21
N ALA A 136 -34.84 -15.22 15.23
CA ALA A 136 -33.98 -15.32 14.05
C ALA A 136 -33.83 -16.76 13.49
N ARG A 137 -34.35 -17.78 14.20
CA ARG A 137 -34.32 -19.20 13.78
C ARG A 137 -35.62 -19.64 13.07
N ILE A 138 -36.71 -18.88 13.19
CA ILE A 138 -38.01 -19.23 12.59
C ILE A 138 -38.03 -18.80 11.12
N PRO A 139 -38.15 -19.72 10.14
CA PRO A 139 -38.02 -19.42 8.71
C PRO A 139 -38.97 -18.33 8.21
N VAL A 140 -40.18 -18.28 8.79
CA VAL A 140 -41.28 -17.40 8.37
C VAL A 140 -41.03 -15.93 8.75
N ILE A 141 -40.40 -15.68 9.90
CA ILE A 141 -40.20 -14.31 10.42
C ILE A 141 -38.72 -13.90 10.49
N LYS A 142 -37.81 -14.78 10.08
CA LYS A 142 -36.35 -14.56 10.08
C LYS A 142 -35.92 -13.24 9.47
N TRP A 143 -36.54 -12.83 8.36
CA TRP A 143 -36.22 -11.59 7.66
C TRP A 143 -36.55 -10.33 8.47
N LEU A 144 -37.56 -10.37 9.34
CA LEU A 144 -37.97 -9.23 10.18
C LEU A 144 -37.12 -9.11 11.46
N PHE A 145 -36.50 -10.19 11.93
CA PHE A 145 -35.77 -10.26 13.19
C PHE A 145 -34.26 -10.59 13.04
N SER A 146 -33.75 -10.56 11.81
CA SER A 146 -32.31 -10.70 11.54
C SER A 146 -31.86 -9.72 10.46
N SER A 147 -30.68 -9.15 10.66
CA SER A 147 -29.96 -8.36 9.68
C SER A 147 -28.70 -9.12 9.28
N ARG A 148 -28.39 -9.12 7.98
CA ARG A 148 -27.14 -9.66 7.44
C ARG A 148 -26.43 -8.53 6.71
N LYS A 149 -25.17 -8.29 7.07
CA LYS A 149 -24.27 -7.42 6.34
C LYS A 149 -23.21 -8.28 5.69
N ARG A 150 -23.22 -8.31 4.35
CA ARG A 150 -22.20 -8.94 3.52
C ARG A 150 -21.33 -7.86 2.90
N GLU A 151 -20.04 -7.96 3.12
CA GLU A 151 -19.05 -7.01 2.61
C GLU A 151 -18.01 -7.81 1.81
N ASP A 152 -18.05 -7.65 0.48
CA ASP A 152 -17.13 -8.27 -0.47
C ASP A 152 -16.19 -7.17 -1.00
N SER A 153 -14.91 -7.20 -0.62
CA SER A 153 -13.88 -6.29 -1.12
C SER A 153 -12.86 -7.05 -1.97
N LYS A 154 -12.56 -6.52 -3.16
CA LYS A 154 -11.59 -7.09 -4.10
C LYS A 154 -10.56 -6.02 -4.48
N SER A 155 -9.30 -6.26 -4.16
CA SER A 155 -8.18 -5.38 -4.50
C SER A 155 -7.24 -6.10 -5.47
N LYS A 156 -6.91 -5.46 -6.59
CA LYS A 156 -5.95 -6.00 -7.57
C LYS A 156 -4.87 -4.97 -7.84
N LEU A 157 -3.63 -5.32 -7.51
CA LEU A 157 -2.45 -4.59 -7.96
C LEU A 157 -1.86 -5.30 -9.17
N THR A 158 -1.61 -4.57 -10.25
CA THR A 158 -0.88 -5.06 -11.43
C THR A 158 0.21 -4.05 -11.76
N VAL A 159 1.44 -4.51 -11.94
CA VAL A 159 2.57 -3.65 -12.34
C VAL A 159 2.90 -3.92 -13.80
N LEU A 160 2.78 -2.86 -14.61
CA LEU A 160 3.05 -2.87 -16.05
C LEU A 160 4.23 -1.94 -16.34
N ILE A 161 5.16 -2.38 -17.18
CA ILE A 161 6.30 -1.57 -17.60
C ILE A 161 6.40 -1.57 -19.11
N LYS A 162 6.71 -0.38 -19.65
CA LYS A 162 6.96 -0.15 -21.06
C LYS A 162 8.27 0.64 -21.20
N PRO A 163 9.40 0.01 -21.58
CA PRO A 163 10.60 0.77 -21.95
C PRO A 163 10.37 1.58 -23.22
N THR A 164 11.13 2.67 -23.34
CA THR A 164 11.24 3.43 -24.58
C THR A 164 12.69 3.88 -24.71
N VAL A 165 13.36 3.42 -25.76
CA VAL A 165 14.71 3.86 -26.12
C VAL A 165 14.58 5.13 -26.97
N ILE A 166 15.36 6.15 -26.62
CA ILE A 166 15.44 7.41 -27.37
C ILE A 166 16.89 7.54 -27.85
N TYR A 167 17.06 7.73 -29.16
CA TYR A 167 18.36 7.86 -29.83
C TYR A 167 18.72 9.33 -30.05
#